data_AF-A0A930AJG9-F1
#
_entry.id   AF-A0A930AJG9-F1
#
_cell.length_a   1.000
_cell.length_b   1.000
_cell.length_c   1.000
_cell.angle_alpha   90.00
_cell.angle_beta   90.00
_cell.angle_gamma   90.00
#
_symmetry.space_group_name_H-M   'P 1'
#
loop_
_entity.id
_entity.type
_entity.pdbx_description
1 polymer ?
#
loop_
_entity_poly.entity_id
_entity_poly.type
_entity_poly.pdbx_seq_one_letter_code
_entity_poly.pdbx_strand_id
1 'polypeptide(L)'
;MNKPKRKVNTKRLLLVFIAAAMLFVTIGSVLLLGLSSLIDGVRNYFTGVSLSIDESKLNVEYGTDFDPKDIITDVHGTVEVDGTVDTHKVGTYPITYILKDKDIRKEYQYTVKVEDHTAPIITMVDSAITVNKGNAFQATSLVSSVKDPVDGNLSYSMELTNGTYTMSGTVDTNT
;
A
#
# COMPACT_ATOMS: atom_id res chain seq x y z
N MET A 1 -80.32 -3.04 36.45
CA MET A 1 -79.40 -4.19 36.62
C MET A 1 -78.04 -3.64 37.05
N ASN A 2 -77.63 -3.81 38.31
CA ASN A 2 -76.43 -3.18 38.89
C ASN A 2 -75.42 -4.28 39.25
N LYS A 3 -74.26 -4.34 38.57
CA LYS A 3 -73.21 -5.33 38.90
C LYS A 3 -72.43 -4.86 40.15
N PRO A 4 -72.13 -5.75 41.11
CA PRO A 4 -71.38 -5.37 42.31
C PRO A 4 -69.93 -5.00 41.96
N LYS A 5 -69.46 -3.84 42.44
CA LYS A 5 -68.08 -3.40 42.27
C LYS A 5 -67.15 -4.22 43.16
N ARG A 6 -66.27 -5.02 42.56
CA ARG A 6 -65.23 -5.81 43.25
C ARG A 6 -64.23 -4.87 43.93
N LYS A 7 -64.09 -4.98 45.26
CA LYS A 7 -63.16 -4.16 46.06
C LYS A 7 -61.73 -4.70 45.87
N VAL A 8 -60.87 -3.94 45.20
CA VAL A 8 -59.47 -4.31 44.94
C VAL A 8 -58.63 -4.16 46.21
N ASN A 9 -57.82 -5.18 46.54
CA ASN A 9 -56.88 -5.10 47.66
C ASN A 9 -55.60 -4.40 47.18
N THR A 10 -55.52 -3.10 47.39
CA THR A 10 -54.42 -2.23 46.92
C THR A 10 -53.05 -2.66 47.43
N LYS A 11 -52.95 -3.25 48.63
CA LYS A 11 -51.68 -3.79 49.15
C LYS A 11 -51.20 -4.99 48.34
N ARG A 12 -52.12 -5.91 47.99
CA ARG A 12 -51.80 -7.06 47.13
C ARG A 12 -51.49 -6.62 45.70
N LEU A 13 -52.22 -5.63 45.18
CA LEU A 13 -51.97 -5.06 43.85
C LEU A 13 -50.59 -4.39 43.78
N LEU A 14 -50.23 -3.59 44.78
CA LEU A 14 -48.92 -2.94 44.88
C LEU A 14 -47.77 -3.95 44.91
N LEU A 15 -47.90 -5.05 45.66
CA LEU A 15 -46.92 -6.12 45.70
C LEU A 15 -46.73 -6.81 44.34
N VAL A 16 -47.83 -7.02 43.59
CA VAL A 16 -47.76 -7.59 42.24
C VAL A 16 -47.05 -6.63 41.28
N PHE A 17 -47.30 -5.33 41.36
CA PHE A 17 -46.59 -4.33 40.55
C PHE A 17 -45.10 -4.26 40.87
N ILE A 18 -44.73 -4.29 42.15
CA ILE A 18 -43.32 -4.30 42.58
C ILE A 18 -42.60 -5.56 42.08
N ALA A 19 -43.24 -6.73 42.21
CA ALA A 19 -42.68 -7.98 41.70
C ALA A 19 -42.53 -7.99 40.17
N ALA A 20 -43.51 -7.46 39.44
CA ALA A 20 -43.44 -7.31 37.99
C ALA A 20 -42.33 -6.32 37.56
N ALA A 21 -42.16 -5.21 38.28
CA ALA A 21 -41.09 -4.25 38.03
C ALA A 21 -39.70 -4.86 38.29
N MET A 22 -39.51 -5.58 39.40
CA MET A 22 -38.26 -6.31 39.67
C MET A 22 -37.97 -7.36 38.60
N LEU A 23 -38.98 -8.11 38.15
CA LEU A 23 -38.81 -9.07 37.06
C LEU A 23 -38.37 -8.37 35.77
N PHE A 24 -38.98 -7.24 35.43
CA PHE A 24 -38.60 -6.47 34.23
C PHE A 24 -37.18 -5.93 34.32
N VAL A 25 -36.76 -5.44 35.50
CA VAL A 25 -35.38 -4.98 35.75
C VAL A 25 -34.39 -6.14 35.66
N THR A 26 -34.70 -7.30 36.23
CA THR A 26 -33.82 -8.48 36.17
C THR A 26 -33.69 -9.02 34.74
N ILE A 27 -34.80 -9.15 34.01
CA ILE A 27 -34.79 -9.57 32.60
C ILE A 27 -34.01 -8.56 31.75
N GLY A 28 -34.26 -7.26 31.94
CA GLY A 28 -33.52 -6.20 31.26
C GLY A 28 -32.02 -6.24 31.57
N SER A 29 -31.64 -6.49 32.81
CA SER A 29 -30.23 -6.63 33.21
C SER A 29 -29.58 -7.86 32.59
N VAL A 30 -30.26 -9.01 32.56
CA VAL A 30 -29.75 -10.24 31.92
C VAL A 30 -29.60 -10.05 30.40
N LEU A 31 -30.57 -9.41 29.75
CA LEU A 31 -30.49 -9.03 28.32
C LEU A 31 -29.33 -8.07 28.06
N LEU A 32 -29.14 -7.06 28.92
CA LEU A 32 -28.05 -6.10 28.81
C LEU A 32 -26.67 -6.75 29.01
N LEU A 33 -26.55 -7.66 29.98
CA LEU A 33 -25.33 -8.44 30.20
C LEU A 33 -25.03 -9.38 29.02
N GLY A 34 -26.05 -10.07 28.49
CA GLY A 34 -25.91 -10.89 27.28
C GLY A 34 -25.50 -10.08 26.05
N LEU A 35 -26.05 -8.88 25.89
CA LEU A 35 -25.66 -7.96 24.82
C LEU A 35 -24.23 -7.44 24.99
N SER A 36 -23.79 -7.15 26.23
CA SER A 36 -22.41 -6.74 26.50
C SER A 36 -21.38 -7.83 26.16
N SER A 37 -21.68 -9.09 26.48
CA SER A 37 -20.80 -10.22 26.12
C SER A 37 -20.71 -10.42 24.61
N LEU A 38 -21.81 -10.21 23.89
CA LEU A 38 -21.82 -10.19 22.42
C LEU A 38 -20.97 -9.03 21.87
N ILE A 39 -21.14 -7.83 22.42
CA ILE A 39 -20.37 -6.64 22.03
C ILE A 39 -18.88 -6.80 22.33
N ASP A 40 -18.49 -7.41 23.45
CA ASP A 40 -17.08 -7.69 23.76
C ASP A 40 -16.49 -8.76 22.85
N GLY A 41 -17.27 -9.78 22.47
CA GLY A 41 -16.86 -10.76 21.45
C GLY A 41 -16.62 -10.11 20.10
N VAL A 42 -17.54 -9.24 19.66
CA VAL A 42 -17.39 -8.44 18.44
C VAL A 42 -16.21 -7.48 18.56
N ARG A 43 -16.05 -6.78 19.69
CA ARG A 43 -14.96 -5.83 19.91
C ARG A 43 -13.61 -6.54 19.83
N ASN A 44 -13.40 -7.63 20.58
CA ASN A 44 -12.17 -8.41 20.53
C ASN A 44 -11.88 -8.99 19.12
N TYR A 45 -12.93 -9.38 18.39
CA TYR A 45 -12.82 -9.85 17.01
C TYR A 45 -12.33 -8.77 16.04
N PHE A 46 -12.75 -7.51 16.23
CA PHE A 46 -12.33 -6.40 15.39
C PHE A 46 -11.06 -5.68 15.88
N THR A 47 -10.73 -5.73 17.17
CA THR A 47 -9.57 -5.04 17.77
C THR A 47 -8.28 -5.88 17.80
N GLY A 48 -8.34 -7.20 17.64
CA GLY A 48 -7.17 -8.07 17.80
C GLY A 48 -6.27 -8.22 16.55
N VAL A 49 -6.81 -7.97 15.36
CA VAL A 49 -6.09 -8.16 14.09
C VAL A 49 -6.03 -6.84 13.32
N SER A 50 -4.83 -6.27 13.23
CA SER A 50 -4.50 -5.03 12.52
C SER A 50 -3.24 -5.19 11.69
N LEU A 51 -3.20 -4.49 10.57
CA LEU A 51 -2.03 -4.31 9.72
C LEU A 51 -1.86 -2.81 9.47
N SER A 52 -0.65 -2.31 9.64
CA SER A 52 -0.22 -1.00 9.16
C SER A 52 1.03 -1.18 8.33
N ILE A 53 1.09 -0.46 7.21
CA ILE A 53 2.24 -0.45 6.30
C ILE A 53 2.64 1.00 6.01
N ASP A 54 3.88 1.18 5.58
CA ASP A 54 4.37 2.42 4.99
C ASP A 54 4.00 2.47 3.50
N GLU A 55 2.84 3.04 3.19
CA GLU A 55 2.34 3.14 1.81
C GLU A 55 3.26 3.97 0.89
N SER A 56 4.12 4.84 1.44
CA SER A 56 5.08 5.61 0.63
C SER A 56 6.09 4.70 -0.09
N LYS A 57 6.32 3.49 0.44
CA LYS A 57 7.22 2.48 -0.13
C LYS A 57 6.53 1.56 -1.15
N LEU A 58 5.27 1.81 -1.51
CA LEU A 58 4.60 1.06 -2.57
C LEU A 58 5.07 1.48 -3.98
N ASN A 59 5.80 2.57 -4.12
CA ASN A 59 6.50 2.92 -5.36
C ASN A 59 7.97 2.53 -5.22
N VAL A 60 8.43 1.63 -6.07
CA VAL A 60 9.74 0.99 -6.00
C VAL A 60 10.53 1.34 -7.24
N GLU A 61 11.79 1.70 -7.05
CA GLU A 61 12.70 2.01 -8.15
C GLU A 61 13.17 0.73 -8.85
N TYR A 62 13.28 0.77 -10.17
CA TYR A 62 13.79 -0.33 -10.99
C TYR A 62 15.13 -0.88 -10.46
N GLY A 63 15.24 -2.20 -10.44
CA GLY A 63 16.47 -2.92 -10.08
C GLY A 63 16.87 -2.86 -8.60
N THR A 64 16.07 -2.21 -7.74
CA THR A 64 16.31 -2.19 -6.29
C THR A 64 15.77 -3.45 -5.61
N ASP A 65 16.33 -3.78 -4.45
CA ASP A 65 15.81 -4.87 -3.62
C ASP A 65 14.50 -4.43 -2.94
N PHE A 66 13.47 -5.29 -2.98
CA PHE A 66 12.18 -5.05 -2.35
C PHE A 66 11.61 -6.32 -1.72
N ASP A 67 11.37 -6.30 -0.42
CA ASP A 67 10.57 -7.31 0.29
C ASP A 67 9.27 -6.65 0.80
N PRO A 68 8.08 -7.14 0.43
CA PRO A 68 6.81 -6.66 0.99
C PRO A 68 6.76 -6.68 2.53
N LYS A 69 7.52 -7.55 3.21
CA LYS A 69 7.54 -7.56 4.68
C LYS A 69 8.24 -6.34 5.28
N ASP A 70 9.19 -5.73 4.56
CA ASP A 70 9.99 -4.61 5.05
C ASP A 70 9.19 -3.29 5.12
N ILE A 71 8.01 -3.25 4.50
CA ILE A 71 7.12 -2.08 4.54
C ILE A 71 6.07 -2.17 5.67
N ILE A 72 5.99 -3.29 6.39
CA ILE A 72 5.07 -3.45 7.52
C ILE A 72 5.58 -2.64 8.70
N THR A 73 4.76 -1.71 9.20
CA THR A 73 5.11 -0.83 10.33
C THR A 73 4.52 -1.30 11.65
N ASP A 74 3.35 -1.92 11.61
CA ASP A 74 2.69 -2.52 12.77
C ASP A 74 1.82 -3.71 12.34
N VAL A 75 1.79 -4.75 13.18
CA VAL A 75 0.99 -5.95 12.93
C VAL A 75 0.53 -6.59 14.23
N HIS A 76 -0.75 -6.93 14.29
CA HIS A 76 -1.31 -7.79 15.34
C HIS A 76 -1.87 -9.06 14.70
N GLY A 77 -1.24 -10.20 15.00
CA GLY A 77 -1.49 -11.50 14.37
C GLY A 77 -0.26 -12.02 13.60
N THR A 78 -0.41 -13.18 12.96
CA THR A 78 0.61 -13.74 12.05
C THR A 78 0.33 -13.25 10.63
N VAL A 79 1.35 -12.74 9.94
CA VAL A 79 1.23 -12.27 8.56
C VAL A 79 1.86 -13.26 7.58
N GLU A 80 1.07 -13.64 6.57
CA GLU A 80 1.55 -14.28 5.35
C GLU A 80 1.43 -13.25 4.20
N VAL A 81 2.38 -13.28 3.28
CA VAL A 81 2.36 -12.43 2.09
C VAL A 81 2.19 -13.34 0.89
N ASP A 82 1.20 -13.03 0.05
CA ASP A 82 0.99 -13.63 -1.25
C ASP A 82 1.25 -12.60 -2.36
N GLY A 83 1.78 -13.06 -3.47
CA GLY A 83 2.28 -12.22 -4.56
C GLY A 83 3.80 -12.05 -4.57
N THR A 84 4.33 -11.69 -5.73
CA THR A 84 5.76 -11.46 -5.98
C THR A 84 5.93 -10.18 -6.77
N VAL A 85 6.94 -9.39 -6.43
CA VAL A 85 7.32 -8.17 -7.16
C VAL A 85 8.64 -8.42 -7.87
N ASP A 86 8.65 -8.23 -9.19
CA ASP A 86 9.89 -8.26 -9.98
C ASP A 86 10.35 -6.83 -10.23
N THR A 87 11.31 -6.36 -9.45
CA THR A 87 11.83 -4.98 -9.56
C THR A 87 12.65 -4.75 -10.83
N HIS A 88 13.00 -5.80 -11.57
CA HIS A 88 13.66 -5.68 -12.88
C HIS A 88 12.67 -5.59 -14.05
N LYS A 89 11.39 -5.33 -13.74
CA LYS A 89 10.32 -5.12 -14.71
C LYS A 89 9.41 -3.99 -14.24
N VAL A 90 9.45 -2.88 -14.95
CA VAL A 90 8.51 -1.75 -14.72
C VAL A 90 7.07 -2.23 -14.89
N GLY A 91 6.20 -1.84 -13.96
CA GLY A 91 4.81 -2.28 -13.96
C GLY A 91 4.15 -2.22 -12.59
N THR A 92 2.94 -2.78 -12.50
CA THR A 92 2.18 -2.88 -11.25
C THR A 92 2.05 -4.34 -10.81
N TYR A 93 2.26 -4.58 -9.52
CA TYR A 93 2.30 -5.91 -8.92
C TYR A 93 1.31 -5.96 -7.75
N PRO A 94 0.26 -6.78 -7.83
CA PRO A 94 -0.65 -6.97 -6.71
C PRO A 94 0.03 -7.81 -5.62
N ILE A 95 -0.11 -7.38 -4.38
CA ILE A 95 0.31 -8.11 -3.18
C ILE A 95 -0.87 -8.25 -2.22
N THR A 96 -0.96 -9.39 -1.54
CA THR A 96 -2.01 -9.66 -0.56
C THR A 96 -1.37 -10.05 0.78
N TYR A 97 -1.61 -9.26 1.82
CA TYR A 97 -1.25 -9.62 3.18
C TYR A 97 -2.41 -10.39 3.82
N ILE A 98 -2.15 -11.61 4.24
CA ILE A 98 -3.10 -12.51 4.88
C ILE A 98 -2.74 -12.56 6.37
N LEU A 99 -3.56 -11.94 7.21
CA LEU A 99 -3.40 -11.97 8.66
C LEU A 99 -4.22 -13.10 9.27
N LYS A 100 -3.58 -13.87 10.14
CA LYS A 100 -4.19 -14.98 10.89
C LYS A 100 -3.99 -14.78 12.39
N ASP A 101 -5.08 -14.82 13.15
CA ASP A 101 -5.05 -14.94 14.62
C ASP A 101 -6.17 -15.86 15.08
N LYS A 102 -5.82 -17.00 15.71
CA LYS A 102 -6.75 -18.06 16.11
C LYS A 102 -7.67 -18.46 14.95
N ASP A 103 -8.97 -18.19 15.08
CA ASP A 103 -10.00 -18.52 14.08
C ASP A 103 -10.27 -17.38 13.09
N ILE A 104 -9.53 -16.27 13.17
CA ILE A 104 -9.72 -15.07 12.34
C ILE A 104 -8.71 -15.09 11.20
N ARG A 105 -9.22 -14.86 9.98
CA ARG A 105 -8.44 -14.60 8.78
C ARG A 105 -8.91 -13.28 8.15
N LYS A 106 -7.98 -12.37 7.88
CA LYS A 106 -8.23 -11.11 7.15
C LYS A 106 -7.23 -10.95 6.01
N GLU A 107 -7.66 -10.32 4.92
CA GLU A 107 -6.82 -10.10 3.75
C GLU A 107 -6.79 -8.59 3.42
N TYR A 108 -5.60 -8.08 3.14
CA TYR A 108 -5.36 -6.70 2.75
C TYR A 108 -4.63 -6.70 1.40
N GLN A 109 -5.22 -6.07 0.40
CA GLN A 109 -4.67 -6.00 -0.95
C GLN A 109 -4.03 -4.65 -1.18
N TYR A 110 -2.80 -4.66 -1.68
CA TYR A 110 -2.07 -3.48 -2.12
C TYR A 110 -1.48 -3.70 -3.51
N THR A 111 -1.14 -2.61 -4.17
CA THR A 111 -0.46 -2.63 -5.46
C THR A 111 0.89 -1.95 -5.30
N VAL A 112 1.96 -2.69 -5.60
CA VAL A 112 3.31 -2.14 -5.71
C VAL A 112 3.53 -1.68 -7.15
N LYS A 113 4.05 -0.48 -7.33
CA LYS A 113 4.38 0.09 -8.63
C LYS A 113 5.90 0.15 -8.77
N VAL A 114 6.45 -0.56 -9.75
CA VAL A 114 7.86 -0.48 -10.11
C VAL A 114 7.99 0.56 -11.23
N GLU A 115 8.78 1.60 -10.98
CA GLU A 115 9.03 2.71 -11.90
C GLU A 115 10.53 2.91 -12.11
N ASP A 116 10.90 3.57 -13.20
CA ASP A 116 12.27 3.96 -13.48
C ASP A 116 12.37 5.48 -13.54
N HIS A 117 13.21 6.03 -12.67
CA HIS A 117 13.56 7.45 -12.60
C HIS A 117 15.07 7.66 -12.81
N THR A 118 15.80 6.61 -13.13
CA THR A 118 17.25 6.67 -13.32
C THR A 118 17.53 7.30 -14.67
N ALA A 119 18.38 8.34 -14.69
CA ALA A 119 18.76 8.98 -15.94
C ALA A 119 19.79 8.12 -16.72
N PRO A 120 19.80 8.20 -18.06
CA PRO A 120 20.80 7.52 -18.87
C PRO A 120 22.24 7.95 -18.54
N ILE A 121 23.17 7.00 -18.59
CA ILE A 121 24.60 7.22 -18.42
C ILE A 121 25.26 7.41 -19.79
N ILE A 122 25.94 8.54 -19.96
CA ILE A 122 26.77 8.83 -21.14
C ILE A 122 28.22 8.49 -20.83
N THR A 123 28.80 7.59 -21.62
CA THR A 123 30.22 7.24 -21.57
C THR A 123 30.93 7.87 -22.76
N MET A 124 32.00 8.62 -22.51
CA MET A 124 32.83 9.24 -23.54
C MET A 124 34.02 8.35 -23.90
N VAL A 125 34.52 8.45 -25.13
CA VAL A 125 35.73 7.74 -25.58
C VAL A 125 36.96 8.28 -24.84
N ASP A 126 37.07 9.61 -24.78
CA ASP A 126 38.13 10.33 -24.07
C ASP A 126 37.52 11.49 -23.26
N SER A 127 38.15 11.85 -22.15
CA SER A 127 37.75 13.01 -21.34
C SER A 127 38.17 14.34 -21.96
N ALA A 128 39.16 14.32 -22.84
CA ALA A 128 39.65 15.45 -23.59
C ALA A 128 40.28 14.98 -24.91
N ILE A 129 40.11 15.78 -25.95
CA ILE A 129 40.73 15.53 -27.26
C ILE A 129 41.43 16.80 -27.75
N THR A 130 42.45 16.61 -28.59
CA THR A 130 43.11 17.72 -29.30
C THR A 130 42.74 17.64 -30.77
N VAL A 131 42.23 18.73 -31.33
CA VAL A 131 41.90 18.85 -32.75
C VAL A 131 42.82 19.90 -33.37
N ASN A 132 43.54 19.53 -34.42
CA ASN A 132 44.39 20.48 -35.14
C ASN A 132 43.56 21.46 -35.95
N LYS A 133 44.07 22.68 -36.10
CA LYS A 133 43.43 23.74 -36.88
C LYS A 133 43.11 23.27 -38.30
N GLY A 134 41.86 23.50 -38.73
CA GLY A 134 41.34 23.16 -40.06
C GLY A 134 40.94 21.69 -40.23
N ASN A 135 41.16 20.83 -39.24
CA ASN A 135 40.71 19.44 -39.32
C ASN A 135 39.19 19.35 -39.17
N ALA A 136 38.58 18.43 -39.93
CA ALA A 136 37.19 18.06 -39.71
C ALA A 136 37.02 17.44 -38.32
N PHE A 137 35.96 17.81 -37.63
CA PHE A 137 35.62 17.26 -36.32
C PHE A 137 34.13 16.89 -36.28
N GLN A 138 33.84 15.68 -35.80
CA GLN A 138 32.47 15.21 -35.56
C GLN A 138 32.31 14.98 -34.07
N ALA A 139 31.46 15.78 -33.41
CA ALA A 139 31.26 15.63 -31.97
C ALA A 139 30.70 14.25 -31.58
N THR A 140 30.01 13.56 -32.50
CA THR A 140 29.40 12.24 -32.25
C THR A 140 30.46 11.17 -32.00
N SER A 141 31.68 11.36 -32.51
CA SER A 141 32.79 10.43 -32.27
C SER A 141 33.31 10.44 -30.84
N LEU A 142 32.92 11.42 -30.02
CA LEU A 142 33.29 11.49 -28.61
C LEU A 142 32.45 10.58 -27.72
N VAL A 143 31.24 10.22 -28.14
CA VAL A 143 30.33 9.40 -27.34
C VAL A 143 30.62 7.93 -27.61
N SER A 144 31.04 7.21 -26.58
CA SER A 144 31.29 5.76 -26.65
C SER A 144 29.98 4.97 -26.53
N SER A 145 29.14 5.32 -25.54
CA SER A 145 27.82 4.73 -25.38
C SER A 145 26.91 5.63 -24.56
N VAL A 146 25.61 5.57 -24.84
CA VAL A 146 24.56 6.10 -23.97
C VAL A 146 23.69 4.93 -23.57
N LYS A 147 23.55 4.69 -22.27
CA LYS A 147 22.81 3.52 -21.75
C LYS A 147 21.88 3.91 -20.62
N ASP A 148 20.74 3.26 -20.61
CA ASP A 148 19.72 3.38 -19.59
C ASP A 148 19.39 1.99 -19.01
N PRO A 149 19.09 1.86 -17.71
CA PRO A 149 18.77 0.56 -17.11
C PRO A 149 17.57 -0.16 -17.75
N VAL A 150 16.54 0.59 -18.16
CA VAL A 150 15.30 0.02 -18.74
C VAL A 150 15.32 0.10 -20.26
N ASP A 151 15.71 1.23 -20.83
CA ASP A 151 15.73 1.41 -22.29
C ASP A 151 16.93 0.75 -22.98
N GLY A 152 17.95 0.36 -22.20
CA GLY A 152 19.16 -0.28 -22.71
C GLY A 152 20.06 0.71 -23.47
N ASN A 153 20.61 0.29 -24.61
CA ASN A 153 21.49 1.16 -25.40
C ASN A 153 20.67 2.17 -26.21
N LEU A 154 20.91 3.46 -25.99
CA LEU A 154 20.29 4.54 -26.76
C LEU A 154 21.10 4.84 -28.02
N SER A 155 20.42 5.05 -29.14
CA SER A 155 21.05 5.34 -30.45
C SER A 155 21.07 6.83 -30.76
N TYR A 156 22.13 7.30 -31.42
CA TYR A 156 22.16 8.69 -31.91
C TYR A 156 21.09 8.91 -32.99
N SER A 157 20.37 10.01 -32.88
CA SER A 157 19.40 10.49 -33.87
C SER A 157 19.47 12.01 -33.98
N MET A 158 18.97 12.57 -35.09
CA MET A 158 18.75 14.01 -35.21
C MET A 158 17.45 14.45 -34.51
N GLU A 159 16.49 13.52 -34.38
CA GLU A 159 15.20 13.74 -33.74
C GLU A 159 15.09 12.88 -32.48
N LEU A 160 14.53 13.46 -31.41
CA LEU A 160 14.23 12.72 -30.18
C LEU A 160 13.03 11.81 -30.42
N THR A 161 13.29 10.51 -30.33
CA THR A 161 12.29 9.43 -30.40
C THR A 161 12.60 8.43 -29.30
N ASN A 162 11.68 7.50 -29.04
CA ASN A 162 11.93 6.46 -28.04
C ASN A 162 13.22 5.68 -28.35
N GLY A 163 14.09 5.51 -27.35
CA GLY A 163 15.37 4.81 -27.51
C GLY A 163 16.47 5.61 -28.21
N THR A 164 16.33 6.93 -28.39
CA THR A 164 17.36 7.77 -29.03
C THR A 164 17.86 8.90 -28.13
N TYR A 165 19.08 9.35 -28.42
CA TYR A 165 19.62 10.61 -27.91
C TYR A 165 20.00 11.53 -29.06
N THR A 166 19.89 12.84 -28.83
CA THR A 166 20.37 13.87 -29.75
C THR A 166 21.58 14.57 -29.16
N MET A 167 22.34 15.23 -30.02
CA MET A 167 23.48 16.03 -29.59
C MET A 167 23.56 17.26 -30.49
N SER A 168 23.75 18.42 -29.88
CA SER A 168 23.82 19.71 -30.55
C SER A 168 25.11 20.43 -30.18
N GLY A 169 25.58 21.27 -31.10
CA GLY A 169 26.83 22.02 -30.95
C GLY A 169 27.64 22.02 -32.23
N THR A 170 28.33 23.13 -32.48
CA THR A 170 29.28 23.28 -33.58
C THR A 170 30.65 23.58 -33.00
N VAL A 171 31.68 23.02 -33.61
CA VAL A 171 33.08 23.33 -33.28
C VAL A 171 33.69 23.94 -34.53
N ASP A 172 34.06 25.22 -34.45
CA ASP A 172 34.87 25.84 -35.49
C ASP A 172 36.33 25.50 -35.24
N THR A 173 36.89 24.63 -36.08
CA THR A 173 38.29 24.22 -35.99
C THR A 173 39.22 25.17 -36.76
N ASN A 174 38.70 26.25 -37.37
CA ASN A 174 39.51 27.17 -38.18
C ASN A 174 40.05 28.38 -37.42
N THR A 175 39.60 28.60 -36.18
CA THR A 175 40.14 29.62 -35.28
C THR A 175 41.33 29.06 -34.52
#